data_AF-A0A4P9Z1M4-F1
#
_entry.id   AF-A0A4P9Z1M4-F1
#
_cell.length_a   1.000
_cell.length_b   1.000
_cell.length_c   1.000
_cell.angle_alpha   90.00
_cell.angle_beta   90.00
_cell.angle_gamma   90.00
#
_symmetry.space_group_name_H-M   'P 1'
#
loop_
_entity.id
_entity.type
_entity.pdbx_description
1 polymer ?
#
loop_
_entity_poly.entity_id
_entity_poly.type
_entity_poly.pdbx_seq_one_letter_code
_entity_poly.pdbx_strand_id
1 'polypeptide(L)'
;LHIASVFIILATSGIGVFGALLAGRVKRFNVHEHVLNSFKHFGTGVILATGFVHMLPEAIEALSDECLAGLNAHFSTWGPFFTMVAILLLQLIEFLAGEQARRAYANKPSDTAKAASNVSSHRHSASSTTASAPLHDHHGHQHAHNHADGRGHACHDIAALLDKDTQLRISTYILELGIALHSILIGITLGVTSGASYVTLLVAIVFHQFFEGVALGSRIAEITTGKQGANGKLAYILASIFTLITPVGMALGMGIRTSYSPRSPTSLLIRGLFDAFSAGVLIYMALVNLMAEEFTNCRRFHQRTWRIKVLYFAALYLGAAAMSIIGQWA
;
A
#
# COMPACT_ATOMS: atom_id res chain seq x y z
N LEU A 1 15.20 -30.87 -4.84
CA LEU A 1 15.30 -29.41 -5.03
C LEU A 1 14.01 -28.70 -4.63
N HIS A 2 12.82 -29.21 -5.02
CA HIS A 2 11.51 -28.71 -4.56
C HIS A 2 11.29 -28.57 -3.05
N ILE A 3 11.85 -29.47 -2.23
CA ILE A 3 11.75 -29.34 -0.77
C ILE A 3 12.66 -28.20 -0.27
N ALA A 4 13.89 -28.12 -0.80
CA ALA A 4 14.85 -27.09 -0.40
C ALA A 4 14.37 -25.68 -0.78
N SER A 5 13.76 -25.51 -1.95
CA SER A 5 13.21 -24.24 -2.41
C SER A 5 12.12 -23.69 -1.51
N VAL A 6 11.30 -24.54 -0.86
CA VAL A 6 10.30 -24.08 0.11
C VAL A 6 10.98 -23.32 1.26
N PHE A 7 12.07 -23.88 1.79
CA PHE A 7 12.84 -23.24 2.86
C PHE A 7 13.61 -22.01 2.37
N ILE A 8 14.14 -22.04 1.14
CA ILE A 8 14.81 -20.88 0.54
C ILE A 8 13.82 -19.71 0.44
N ILE A 9 12.64 -19.93 -0.17
CA ILE A 9 11.62 -18.91 -0.33
C ILE A 9 11.11 -18.39 1.01
N LEU A 10 10.86 -19.29 1.97
CA LEU A 10 10.45 -18.92 3.33
C LEU A 10 11.51 -18.03 4.01
N ALA A 11 12.79 -18.38 3.89
CA ALA A 11 13.87 -17.61 4.48
C ALA A 11 14.04 -16.25 3.78
N THR A 12 14.03 -16.21 2.45
CA THR A 12 14.25 -14.97 1.69
C THR A 12 13.09 -13.99 1.84
N SER A 13 11.84 -14.47 1.78
CA SER A 13 10.65 -13.64 2.02
C SER A 13 10.63 -13.11 3.46
N GLY A 14 10.95 -13.98 4.43
CA GLY A 14 11.05 -13.62 5.84
C GLY A 14 12.12 -12.56 6.11
N ILE A 15 13.34 -12.74 5.58
CA ILE A 15 14.43 -11.76 5.73
C ILE A 15 14.01 -10.42 5.11
N GLY A 16 13.39 -10.41 3.93
CA GLY A 16 12.92 -9.19 3.28
C GLY A 16 11.91 -8.43 4.15
N VAL A 17 10.81 -9.09 4.52
CA VAL A 17 9.68 -8.44 5.21
C VAL A 17 9.98 -8.13 6.68
N PHE A 18 10.52 -9.08 7.44
CA PHE A 18 10.83 -8.84 8.85
C PHE A 18 12.06 -7.94 9.00
N GLY A 19 13.04 -8.06 8.10
CA GLY A 19 14.20 -7.18 8.06
C GLY A 19 13.78 -5.72 7.89
N ALA A 20 12.97 -5.41 6.89
CA ALA A 20 12.46 -4.06 6.68
C ALA A 20 11.54 -3.58 7.81
N LEU A 21 10.68 -4.46 8.33
CA LEU A 21 9.79 -4.15 9.45
C LEU A 21 10.55 -3.76 10.73
N LEU A 22 11.58 -4.55 11.07
CA LEU A 22 12.42 -4.30 12.25
C LEU A 22 13.27 -3.06 12.04
N ALA A 23 13.89 -2.92 10.86
CA ALA A 23 14.71 -1.77 10.53
C ALA A 23 13.93 -0.44 10.59
N GLY A 24 12.68 -0.42 10.13
CA GLY A 24 11.79 0.74 10.24
C GLY A 24 11.43 1.12 11.69
N ARG A 25 11.60 0.22 12.65
CA ARG A 25 11.39 0.49 14.09
C ARG A 25 12.64 0.99 14.80
N VAL A 26 13.84 0.70 14.29
CA VAL A 26 15.11 1.11 14.92
C VAL A 26 15.51 2.51 14.44
N LYS A 27 15.25 3.53 15.27
CA LYS A 27 15.58 4.95 14.96
C LYS A 27 17.07 5.32 15.03
N ARG A 28 18.01 4.36 15.07
CA ARG A 28 19.29 4.60 15.75
C ARG A 28 20.49 5.09 14.92
N PHE A 29 20.43 5.30 13.60
CA PHE A 29 21.51 5.99 12.83
C PHE A 29 21.04 6.59 11.48
N ASN A 30 21.58 7.74 11.06
CA ASN A 30 21.24 8.41 9.78
C ASN A 30 21.70 7.64 8.52
N VAL A 31 22.82 6.90 8.58
CA VAL A 31 23.30 6.08 7.45
C VAL A 31 22.34 4.93 7.16
N HIS A 32 21.72 4.37 8.22
CA HIS A 32 20.69 3.35 8.10
C HIS A 32 19.48 3.87 7.32
N GLU A 33 19.07 5.14 7.53
CA GLU A 33 17.91 5.73 6.86
C GLU A 33 18.07 5.77 5.33
N HIS A 34 19.22 6.20 4.82
CA HIS A 34 19.44 6.32 3.38
C HIS A 34 19.55 4.96 2.68
N VAL A 35 20.20 4.00 3.32
CA VAL A 35 20.31 2.63 2.80
C VAL A 35 18.92 1.99 2.74
N LEU A 36 18.16 2.03 3.85
CA LEU A 36 16.81 1.46 3.89
C LEU A 36 15.87 2.10 2.87
N ASN A 37 15.89 3.43 2.74
CA ASN A 37 15.07 4.10 1.73
C ASN A 37 15.48 3.72 0.31
N SER A 38 16.78 3.51 0.05
CA SER A 38 17.24 3.04 -1.26
C SER A 38 16.70 1.63 -1.55
N PHE A 39 16.74 0.72 -0.58
CA PHE A 39 16.16 -0.62 -0.69
C PHE A 39 14.63 -0.58 -0.88
N LYS A 40 13.93 0.30 -0.17
CA LYS A 40 12.49 0.54 -0.32
C LYS A 40 12.14 1.02 -1.74
N HIS A 41 12.89 2.00 -2.27
CA HIS A 41 12.65 2.51 -3.62
C HIS A 41 13.04 1.51 -4.70
N PHE A 42 14.11 0.74 -4.50
CA PHE A 42 14.44 -0.40 -5.35
C PHE A 42 13.28 -1.40 -5.39
N GLY A 43 12.74 -1.79 -4.23
CA GLY A 43 11.57 -2.67 -4.14
C GLY A 43 10.32 -2.09 -4.81
N THR A 44 10.11 -0.77 -4.76
CA THR A 44 9.04 -0.10 -5.51
C THR A 44 9.19 -0.31 -7.02
N GLY A 45 10.42 -0.21 -7.53
CA GLY A 45 10.73 -0.46 -8.94
C GLY A 45 10.51 -1.92 -9.32
N VAL A 46 10.90 -2.85 -8.44
CA VAL A 46 10.63 -4.28 -8.59
C VAL A 46 9.13 -4.53 -8.69
N ILE A 47 8.31 -4.04 -7.75
CA ILE A 47 6.84 -4.21 -7.78
C ILE A 47 6.24 -3.67 -9.08
N LEU A 48 6.67 -2.48 -9.53
CA LEU A 48 6.19 -1.89 -10.77
C LEU A 48 6.47 -2.80 -11.98
N ALA A 49 7.70 -3.30 -12.07
CA ALA A 49 8.12 -4.22 -13.12
C ALA A 49 7.48 -5.60 -13.00
N THR A 50 7.23 -6.13 -11.79
CA THR A 50 6.45 -7.35 -11.56
C THR A 50 5.07 -7.19 -12.21
N GLY A 51 4.37 -6.10 -11.94
CA GLY A 51 3.05 -5.85 -12.53
C GLY A 51 3.06 -5.75 -14.06
N PHE A 52 3.99 -4.99 -14.64
CA PHE A 52 4.02 -4.73 -16.09
C PHE A 52 4.70 -5.81 -16.94
N VAL A 53 5.79 -6.40 -16.45
CA VAL A 53 6.70 -7.24 -17.24
C VAL A 53 6.53 -8.73 -16.93
N HIS A 54 6.03 -9.07 -15.74
CA HIS A 54 5.81 -10.47 -15.35
C HIS A 54 4.33 -10.82 -15.37
N MET A 55 3.52 -10.17 -14.54
CA MET A 55 2.13 -10.57 -14.33
C MET A 55 1.21 -10.27 -15.52
N LEU A 56 1.29 -9.06 -16.08
CA LEU A 56 0.43 -8.67 -17.19
C LEU A 56 0.67 -9.55 -18.44
N PRO A 57 1.93 -9.82 -18.86
CA PRO A 57 2.20 -10.75 -19.95
C PRO A 57 1.69 -12.17 -19.68
N GLU A 58 1.92 -12.72 -18.48
CA GLU A 58 1.39 -14.05 -18.12
C GLU A 58 -0.14 -14.10 -18.20
N ALA A 59 -0.82 -13.04 -17.78
CA ALA A 59 -2.27 -12.92 -17.91
C ALA A 59 -2.72 -12.87 -19.37
N ILE A 60 -2.00 -12.16 -20.23
CA ILE A 60 -2.27 -12.12 -21.69
C ILE A 60 -2.11 -13.53 -22.27
N GLU A 61 -1.01 -14.21 -21.98
CA GLU A 61 -0.73 -15.55 -22.50
C GLU A 61 -1.79 -16.56 -22.04
N ALA A 62 -2.14 -16.58 -20.75
CA ALA A 62 -3.12 -17.51 -20.21
C ALA A 62 -4.53 -17.27 -20.78
N LEU A 63 -4.96 -16.02 -20.95
CA LEU A 63 -6.27 -15.68 -21.50
C LEU A 63 -6.33 -15.73 -23.04
N SER A 64 -5.18 -15.79 -23.70
CA SER A 64 -5.08 -15.92 -25.17
C SER A 64 -4.88 -17.36 -25.65
N ASP A 65 -4.78 -18.34 -24.76
CA ASP A 65 -4.52 -19.73 -25.15
C ASP A 65 -5.67 -20.30 -26.00
N GLU A 66 -5.31 -21.06 -27.04
CA GLU A 66 -6.23 -21.73 -27.97
C GLU A 66 -7.25 -22.64 -27.25
N CYS A 67 -6.91 -23.18 -26.08
CA CYS A 67 -7.82 -23.96 -25.25
C CYS A 67 -9.05 -23.16 -24.75
N LEU A 68 -9.03 -21.82 -24.84
CA LEU A 68 -10.13 -20.93 -24.47
C LEU A 68 -10.95 -20.40 -25.67
N ALA A 69 -10.73 -20.93 -26.88
CA ALA A 69 -11.30 -20.41 -28.11
C ALA A 69 -12.84 -20.31 -28.19
N GLY A 70 -13.58 -20.95 -27.28
CA GLY A 70 -15.04 -20.85 -27.20
C GLY A 70 -15.61 -19.55 -26.60
N LEU A 71 -14.78 -18.67 -26.01
CA LEU A 71 -15.23 -17.49 -25.22
C LEU A 71 -15.15 -16.11 -25.94
N ASN A 72 -15.03 -16.10 -27.29
CA ASN A 72 -14.93 -14.95 -28.22
C ASN A 72 -13.52 -14.54 -28.66
N ALA A 73 -13.42 -14.23 -29.97
CA ALA A 73 -12.24 -14.05 -30.81
C ALA A 73 -11.34 -12.81 -30.56
N HIS A 74 -11.35 -12.22 -29.36
CA HIS A 74 -10.47 -11.10 -28.98
C HIS A 74 -9.51 -11.52 -27.85
N PHE A 75 -8.57 -12.39 -28.21
CA PHE A 75 -7.73 -13.16 -27.28
C PHE A 75 -6.77 -12.32 -26.42
N SER A 76 -6.08 -11.32 -26.98
CA SER A 76 -5.02 -10.60 -26.26
C SER A 76 -5.49 -9.40 -25.42
N THR A 77 -6.75 -8.98 -25.55
CA THR A 77 -7.24 -7.77 -24.87
C THR A 77 -7.79 -8.04 -23.46
N TRP A 78 -8.12 -9.30 -23.13
CA TRP A 78 -8.72 -9.63 -21.83
C TRP A 78 -7.78 -9.39 -20.66
N GLY A 79 -6.50 -9.75 -20.75
CA GLY A 79 -5.51 -9.49 -19.71
C GLY A 79 -5.40 -8.00 -19.36
N PRO A 80 -5.12 -7.11 -20.33
CA PRO A 80 -5.10 -5.67 -20.11
C PRO A 80 -6.45 -5.11 -19.65
N PHE A 81 -7.56 -5.64 -20.16
CA PHE A 81 -8.90 -5.23 -19.73
C PHE A 81 -9.11 -5.48 -18.23
N PHE A 82 -8.87 -6.69 -17.74
CA PHE A 82 -9.04 -7.00 -16.31
C PHE A 82 -8.02 -6.28 -15.44
N THR A 83 -6.81 -6.05 -15.95
CA THR A 83 -5.79 -5.21 -15.30
C THR A 83 -6.30 -3.78 -15.12
N MET A 84 -6.88 -3.17 -16.17
CA MET A 84 -7.48 -1.84 -16.10
C MET A 84 -8.68 -1.81 -15.16
N VAL A 85 -9.55 -2.83 -15.19
CA VAL A 85 -10.67 -2.96 -14.25
C VAL A 85 -10.17 -2.99 -12.80
N ALA A 86 -9.12 -3.76 -12.51
CA ALA A 86 -8.52 -3.80 -11.18
C ALA A 86 -8.00 -2.43 -10.72
N ILE A 87 -7.29 -1.70 -11.60
CA ILE A 87 -6.81 -0.33 -11.34
C ILE A 87 -7.97 0.61 -10.99
N LEU A 88 -9.04 0.60 -11.79
CA LEU A 88 -10.22 1.46 -11.56
C LEU A 88 -10.98 1.07 -10.29
N LEU A 89 -11.10 -0.23 -10.00
CA LEU A 89 -11.71 -0.72 -8.77
C LEU A 89 -10.90 -0.30 -7.54
N LEU A 90 -9.57 -0.38 -7.58
CA LEU A 90 -8.73 0.08 -6.49
C LEU A 90 -8.88 1.57 -6.25
N GLN A 91 -8.85 2.38 -7.32
CA GLN A 91 -9.07 3.81 -7.22
C GLN A 91 -10.41 4.14 -6.57
N LEU A 92 -11.48 3.40 -6.92
CA LEU A 92 -12.80 3.55 -6.33
C LEU A 92 -12.80 3.15 -4.85
N ILE A 93 -12.20 2.02 -4.50
CA ILE A 93 -12.15 1.53 -3.11
C ILE A 93 -11.42 2.54 -2.22
N GLU A 94 -10.28 3.07 -2.66
CA GLU A 94 -9.53 4.07 -1.90
C GLU A 94 -10.28 5.40 -1.75
N PHE A 95 -10.96 5.83 -2.81
CA PHE A 95 -11.82 7.03 -2.76
C PHE A 95 -12.95 6.86 -1.74
N LEU A 96 -13.70 5.75 -1.82
CA LEU A 96 -14.80 5.47 -0.89
C LEU A 96 -14.32 5.33 0.56
N ALA A 97 -13.17 4.69 0.75
CA ALA A 97 -12.52 4.57 2.04
C ALA A 97 -12.16 5.93 2.65
N GLY A 98 -11.55 6.82 1.86
CA GLY A 98 -11.23 8.19 2.29
C GLY A 98 -12.50 8.98 2.64
N GLU A 99 -13.53 8.89 1.81
CA GLU A 99 -14.81 9.57 2.05
C GLU A 99 -15.51 9.07 3.33
N GLN A 100 -15.52 7.76 3.57
CA GLN A 100 -16.06 7.19 4.81
C GLN A 100 -15.27 7.64 6.04
N ALA A 101 -13.94 7.67 5.96
CA ALA A 101 -13.09 8.15 7.04
C ALA A 101 -13.39 9.63 7.38
N ARG A 102 -13.59 10.47 6.35
CA ARG A 102 -13.97 11.88 6.50
C ARG A 102 -15.32 12.04 7.19
N ARG A 103 -16.34 11.29 6.76
CA ARG A 103 -17.68 11.33 7.36
C ARG A 103 -17.67 10.86 8.81
N ALA A 104 -16.95 9.79 9.11
CA ALA A 104 -16.81 9.27 10.47
C ALA A 104 -16.17 10.30 11.41
N TYR A 105 -15.20 11.08 10.92
CA TYR A 105 -14.59 12.14 11.70
C TYR A 105 -15.50 13.37 11.86
N ALA A 106 -16.18 13.81 10.80
CA ALA A 106 -17.10 14.94 10.85
C ALA A 106 -18.25 14.72 11.86
N ASN A 107 -18.68 13.46 12.03
CA ASN A 107 -19.75 13.09 12.96
C ASN A 107 -19.28 12.83 14.40
N LYS A 108 -17.98 12.97 14.72
CA LYS A 108 -17.52 12.88 16.12
C LYS A 108 -17.98 14.13 16.88
N PRO A 109 -18.77 14.00 17.96
CA PRO A 109 -19.13 15.14 18.78
C PRO A 109 -17.86 15.75 19.38
N SER A 110 -17.70 17.06 19.23
CA SER A 110 -16.58 17.78 19.81
C SER A 110 -16.73 17.82 21.34
N ASP A 111 -15.79 17.20 22.06
CA ASP A 111 -15.75 17.22 23.54
C ASP A 111 -15.64 18.65 24.12
N THR A 112 -15.45 19.67 23.27
CA THR A 112 -15.50 21.08 23.64
C THR A 112 -16.90 21.59 24.00
N ALA A 113 -17.97 20.86 23.69
CA ALA A 113 -19.34 21.25 24.10
C ALA A 113 -19.64 21.03 25.59
N LYS A 114 -18.81 20.26 26.32
CA LYS A 114 -18.98 20.03 27.77
C LYS A 114 -18.31 21.07 28.67
N ALA A 115 -17.46 21.95 28.12
CA ALA A 115 -16.77 22.99 28.90
C ALA A 115 -17.51 24.34 28.94
N ALA A 116 -18.47 24.57 28.04
CA ALA A 116 -19.22 25.83 27.97
C ALA A 116 -20.48 25.87 28.87
N SER A 117 -20.86 24.75 29.52
CA SER A 117 -22.03 24.70 30.41
C SER A 117 -21.72 24.92 31.89
N ASN A 118 -20.45 25.10 32.28
CA ASN A 118 -20.05 25.22 33.70
C ASN A 118 -19.50 26.60 34.11
N VAL A 119 -19.64 27.64 33.28
CA VAL A 119 -19.24 29.02 33.65
C VAL A 119 -20.42 29.98 33.45
N SER A 120 -21.51 29.78 34.20
CA SER A 120 -22.56 30.80 34.31
C SER A 120 -23.36 30.70 35.62
N SER A 121 -22.68 30.68 36.77
CA SER A 121 -23.36 30.87 38.05
C SER A 121 -22.43 31.40 39.15
N HIS A 122 -21.97 32.64 39.01
CA HIS A 122 -21.66 33.48 40.17
C HIS A 122 -22.23 34.88 39.93
N ARG A 123 -23.49 35.06 40.34
CA ARG A 123 -24.09 36.37 40.58
C ARG A 123 -23.81 36.72 42.03
N HIS A 124 -23.12 37.84 42.28
CA HIS A 124 -23.22 38.56 43.54
C HIS A 124 -23.66 40.00 43.25
N SER A 125 -24.74 40.39 43.94
CA SER A 125 -25.32 41.73 44.00
C SER A 125 -24.49 42.71 44.85
N ALA A 126 -24.81 44.01 44.65
CA ALA A 126 -24.58 45.21 45.48
C ALA A 126 -23.38 46.08 45.05
N SER A 127 -23.42 47.41 45.03
CA SER A 127 -24.46 48.45 45.17
C SER A 127 -23.81 49.82 44.87
N SER A 128 -24.58 50.80 44.36
CA SER A 128 -24.37 52.28 44.42
C SER A 128 -23.11 52.87 43.75
N THR A 129 -23.05 54.02 43.04
CA THR A 129 -23.91 55.23 42.93
C THR A 129 -23.35 56.16 41.81
N THR A 130 -24.28 56.91 41.18
CA THR A 130 -24.19 58.31 40.66
C THR A 130 -23.45 58.73 39.37
N ALA A 131 -24.28 59.27 38.44
CA ALA A 131 -24.14 60.45 37.55
C ALA A 131 -23.12 60.35 36.37
N SER A 132 -23.44 60.67 35.11
CA SER A 132 -24.32 61.71 34.54
C SER A 132 -24.68 61.38 33.08
N ALA A 133 -25.88 61.79 32.62
CA ALA A 133 -26.28 61.86 31.20
C ALA A 133 -25.91 63.26 30.62
N PRO A 134 -25.94 63.53 29.28
CA PRO A 134 -27.14 63.43 28.44
C PRO A 134 -26.96 62.87 27.00
N LEU A 135 -28.13 62.69 26.38
CA LEU A 135 -28.51 62.19 25.06
C LEU A 135 -27.71 62.68 23.83
N HIS A 136 -27.54 61.79 22.85
CA HIS A 136 -28.00 62.05 21.48
C HIS A 136 -28.23 60.75 20.69
N ASP A 137 -29.20 60.81 19.78
CA ASP A 137 -29.92 59.72 19.14
C ASP A 137 -29.34 59.30 17.78
N HIS A 138 -29.56 58.02 17.44
CA HIS A 138 -29.67 57.41 16.10
C HIS A 138 -28.48 57.17 15.13
N HIS A 139 -28.36 55.86 14.80
CA HIS A 139 -27.97 55.19 13.54
C HIS A 139 -26.50 54.83 13.23
N GLY A 140 -26.26 53.51 13.19
CA GLY A 140 -25.65 52.86 12.02
C GLY A 140 -24.22 52.34 12.18
N HIS A 141 -24.10 51.00 12.09
CA HIS A 141 -22.89 50.23 11.77
C HIS A 141 -21.92 49.89 12.92
N GLN A 142 -22.23 48.77 13.57
CA GLN A 142 -21.25 47.90 14.24
C GLN A 142 -20.29 47.31 13.21
N HIS A 143 -19.02 47.67 13.28
CA HIS A 143 -17.92 46.81 12.84
C HIS A 143 -17.16 46.33 14.07
N ALA A 144 -17.70 45.29 14.71
CA ALA A 144 -16.94 44.46 15.63
C ALA A 144 -16.12 43.46 14.78
N HIS A 145 -14.87 43.79 14.50
CA HIS A 145 -13.89 42.80 14.06
C HIS A 145 -13.54 41.88 15.24
N ASN A 146 -14.40 40.90 15.50
CA ASN A 146 -14.02 39.73 16.26
C ASN A 146 -13.13 38.86 15.35
N HIS A 147 -11.82 38.93 15.56
CA HIS A 147 -10.90 37.89 15.10
C HIS A 147 -11.20 36.60 15.87
N ALA A 148 -12.03 35.75 15.28
CA ALA A 148 -12.21 34.36 15.69
C ALA A 148 -11.49 33.41 14.71
N ASP A 149 -10.33 33.81 14.19
CA ASP A 149 -9.49 32.96 13.34
C ASP A 149 -8.44 32.26 14.18
N GLY A 150 -8.79 31.09 14.72
CA GLY A 150 -7.83 30.26 15.46
C GLY A 150 -8.24 28.82 15.72
N ARG A 151 -9.47 28.40 15.40
CA ARG A 151 -9.98 27.06 15.76
C ARG A 151 -10.44 26.17 14.60
N GLY A 152 -10.53 26.68 13.38
CA GLY A 152 -10.85 25.88 12.19
C GLY A 152 -9.68 25.04 11.66
N HIS A 153 -8.43 25.48 11.86
CA HIS A 153 -7.25 24.82 11.28
C HIS A 153 -6.84 23.53 12.01
N ALA A 154 -6.95 23.48 13.35
CA ALA A 154 -6.56 22.30 14.11
C ALA A 154 -7.45 21.09 13.83
N CYS A 155 -8.76 21.31 13.61
CA CYS A 155 -9.70 20.23 13.27
C CYS A 155 -9.49 19.73 11.84
N HIS A 156 -9.16 20.63 10.91
CA HIS A 156 -8.86 20.30 9.51
C HIS A 156 -7.53 19.53 9.38
N ASP A 157 -6.51 19.89 10.16
CA ASP A 157 -5.24 19.16 10.19
C ASP A 157 -5.41 17.75 10.78
N ILE A 158 -6.20 17.60 11.85
CA ILE A 158 -6.48 16.26 12.42
C ILE A 158 -7.31 15.41 11.46
N ALA A 159 -8.31 15.99 10.78
CA ALA A 159 -9.09 15.29 9.75
C ALA A 159 -8.20 14.83 8.59
N ALA A 160 -7.30 15.70 8.11
CA ALA A 160 -6.37 15.39 7.03
C ALA A 160 -5.34 14.31 7.44
N LEU A 161 -4.89 14.31 8.70
CA LEU A 161 -4.00 13.27 9.22
C LEU A 161 -4.71 11.92 9.39
N LEU A 162 -5.96 11.92 9.87
CA LEU A 162 -6.77 10.71 9.99
C LEU A 162 -7.14 10.11 8.64
N ASP A 163 -7.40 10.96 7.64
CA ASP A 163 -7.62 10.56 6.24
C ASP A 163 -6.38 9.82 5.71
N LYS A 164 -5.19 10.40 5.91
CA LYS A 164 -3.92 9.82 5.46
C LYS A 164 -3.58 8.50 6.15
N ASP A 165 -3.76 8.39 7.46
CA ASP A 165 -3.51 7.14 8.21
C ASP A 165 -4.47 6.03 7.79
N THR A 166 -5.74 6.35 7.53
CA THR A 166 -6.75 5.38 7.09
C THR A 166 -6.48 4.90 5.66
N GLN A 167 -6.18 5.83 4.75
CA GLN A 167 -5.79 5.52 3.37
C GLN A 167 -4.53 4.65 3.31
N LEU A 168 -3.51 4.95 4.13
CA LEU A 168 -2.30 4.15 4.21
C LEU A 168 -2.58 2.71 4.69
N ARG A 169 -3.45 2.53 5.68
CA ARG A 169 -3.84 1.19 6.17
C ARG A 169 -4.58 0.40 5.10
N ILE A 170 -5.55 1.03 4.44
CA ILE A 170 -6.38 0.37 3.43
C ILE A 170 -5.56 0.01 2.20
N SER A 171 -4.73 0.94 1.69
CA SER A 171 -3.78 0.65 0.61
C SER A 171 -2.79 -0.45 0.98
N THR A 172 -2.32 -0.51 2.24
CA THR A 172 -1.47 -1.62 2.71
C THR A 172 -2.20 -2.97 2.69
N TYR A 173 -3.44 -3.04 3.18
CA TYR A 173 -4.22 -4.29 3.15
C TYR A 173 -4.55 -4.73 1.72
N ILE A 174 -4.86 -3.79 0.83
CA ILE A 174 -5.12 -4.05 -0.58
C ILE A 174 -3.86 -4.58 -1.26
N LEU A 175 -2.71 -3.94 -1.03
CA LEU A 175 -1.42 -4.40 -1.54
C LEU A 175 -1.12 -5.81 -1.06
N GLU A 176 -1.31 -6.08 0.23
CA GLU A 176 -1.08 -7.39 0.80
C GLU A 176 -2.01 -8.46 0.21
N LEU A 177 -3.27 -8.11 -0.04
CA LEU A 177 -4.19 -9.01 -0.75
C LEU A 177 -3.73 -9.29 -2.17
N GLY A 178 -3.35 -8.27 -2.95
CA GLY A 178 -2.84 -8.44 -4.31
C GLY A 178 -1.57 -9.28 -4.36
N ILE A 179 -0.60 -8.99 -3.49
CA ILE A 179 0.63 -9.77 -3.36
C ILE A 179 0.31 -11.22 -2.94
N ALA A 180 -0.60 -11.44 -1.99
CA ALA A 180 -0.95 -12.77 -1.51
C ALA A 180 -1.61 -13.64 -2.60
N LEU A 181 -2.51 -13.06 -3.41
CA LEU A 181 -3.16 -13.74 -4.53
C LEU A 181 -2.15 -14.16 -5.61
N HIS A 182 -1.22 -13.27 -5.98
CA HIS A 182 -0.15 -13.64 -6.91
C HIS A 182 0.79 -14.69 -6.32
N SER A 183 1.20 -14.49 -5.06
CA SER A 183 2.16 -15.36 -4.37
C SER A 183 1.69 -16.80 -4.21
N ILE A 184 0.39 -17.03 -3.98
CA ILE A 184 -0.14 -18.40 -3.92
C ILE A 184 -0.10 -19.08 -5.29
N LEU A 185 -0.42 -18.36 -6.38
CA LEU A 185 -0.40 -18.89 -7.74
C LEU A 185 1.01 -19.17 -8.24
N ILE A 186 1.96 -18.26 -7.97
CA ILE A 186 3.39 -18.51 -8.23
C ILE A 186 3.85 -19.74 -7.45
N GLY A 187 3.48 -19.84 -6.17
CA GLY A 187 3.81 -20.98 -5.33
C GLY A 187 3.35 -22.29 -5.96
N ILE A 188 2.07 -22.36 -6.37
CA ILE A 188 1.51 -23.53 -7.06
C ILE A 188 2.29 -23.83 -8.34
N THR A 189 2.52 -22.82 -9.17
CA THR A 189 3.24 -22.93 -10.46
C THR A 189 4.65 -23.48 -10.27
N LEU A 190 5.41 -22.94 -9.31
CA LEU A 190 6.74 -23.46 -8.97
C LEU A 190 6.67 -24.88 -8.41
N GLY A 191 5.65 -25.20 -7.61
CA GLY A 191 5.43 -26.54 -7.04
C GLY A 191 5.14 -27.62 -8.08
N VAL A 192 4.47 -27.27 -9.19
CA VAL A 192 4.19 -28.20 -10.31
C VAL A 192 5.30 -28.23 -11.37
N THR A 193 6.09 -27.16 -11.50
CA THR A 193 7.16 -27.06 -12.52
C THR A 193 8.30 -28.03 -12.24
N SER A 194 8.98 -28.50 -13.28
CA SER A 194 10.15 -29.38 -13.22
C SER A 194 11.11 -29.08 -14.38
N GLY A 195 12.35 -29.59 -14.32
CA GLY A 195 13.34 -29.43 -15.39
C GLY A 195 14.11 -28.11 -15.34
N ALA A 196 14.61 -27.64 -16.48
CA ALA A 196 15.49 -26.46 -16.56
C ALA A 196 14.78 -25.16 -16.16
N SER A 197 13.51 -24.98 -16.54
CA SER A 197 12.70 -23.81 -16.20
C SER A 197 12.50 -23.64 -14.70
N TYR A 198 12.57 -24.74 -13.94
CA TYR A 198 12.42 -24.70 -12.48
C TYR A 198 13.47 -23.80 -11.81
N VAL A 199 14.74 -23.96 -12.19
CA VAL A 199 15.84 -23.22 -11.54
C VAL A 199 15.76 -21.74 -11.88
N THR A 200 15.44 -21.43 -13.13
CA THR A 200 15.25 -20.04 -13.58
C THR A 200 14.11 -19.36 -12.85
N LEU A 201 12.95 -20.01 -12.76
CA LEU A 201 11.81 -19.54 -11.99
C LEU A 201 12.16 -19.37 -10.51
N LEU A 202 12.85 -20.34 -9.90
CA LEU A 202 13.25 -20.24 -8.50
C LEU A 202 14.14 -19.01 -8.24
N VAL A 203 15.13 -18.76 -9.10
CA VAL A 203 16.02 -17.59 -8.97
C VAL A 203 15.24 -16.30 -9.12
N ALA A 204 14.33 -16.22 -10.11
CA ALA A 204 13.48 -15.07 -10.33
C ALA A 204 12.59 -14.78 -9.11
N ILE A 205 11.94 -15.82 -8.57
CA ILE A 205 11.05 -15.72 -7.41
C ILE A 205 11.81 -15.33 -6.16
N VAL A 206 12.97 -15.94 -5.89
CA VAL A 206 13.81 -15.53 -4.75
C VAL A 206 14.14 -14.04 -4.80
N PHE A 207 14.49 -13.54 -5.99
CA PHE A 207 14.85 -12.15 -6.17
C PHE A 207 13.66 -11.20 -5.93
N HIS A 208 12.54 -11.38 -6.64
CA HIS A 208 11.43 -10.44 -6.50
C HIS A 208 10.74 -10.57 -5.14
N GLN A 209 10.57 -11.79 -4.62
CA GLN A 209 9.94 -12.00 -3.31
C GLN A 209 10.72 -11.32 -2.18
N PHE A 210 12.05 -11.29 -2.24
CA PHE A 210 12.86 -10.57 -1.26
C PHE A 210 12.55 -9.06 -1.29
N PHE A 211 12.58 -8.44 -2.47
CA PHE A 211 12.39 -6.99 -2.59
C PHE A 211 10.93 -6.54 -2.43
N GLU A 212 9.96 -7.36 -2.84
CA GLU A 212 8.55 -7.18 -2.50
C GLU A 212 8.34 -7.24 -0.98
N GLY A 213 9.00 -8.18 -0.30
CA GLY A 213 9.02 -8.26 1.16
C GLY A 213 9.58 -7.01 1.80
N VAL A 214 10.70 -6.47 1.29
CA VAL A 214 11.29 -5.23 1.78
C VAL A 214 10.32 -4.04 1.62
N ALA A 215 9.67 -3.91 0.47
CA ALA A 215 8.72 -2.84 0.20
C ALA A 215 7.49 -2.94 1.11
N LEU A 216 6.88 -4.13 1.22
CA LEU A 216 5.74 -4.40 2.10
C LEU A 216 6.10 -4.20 3.58
N GLY A 217 7.24 -4.73 4.03
CA GLY A 217 7.71 -4.59 5.41
C GLY A 217 7.96 -3.14 5.81
N SER A 218 8.46 -2.32 4.88
CA SER A 218 8.61 -0.87 5.08
C SER A 218 7.25 -0.18 5.25
N ARG A 219 6.24 -0.55 4.46
CA ARG A 219 4.87 -0.03 4.59
C ARG A 219 4.20 -0.47 5.89
N ILE A 220 4.36 -1.73 6.27
CA ILE A 220 3.87 -2.26 7.56
C ILE A 220 4.54 -1.53 8.75
N ALA A 221 5.82 -1.18 8.63
CA ALA A 221 6.50 -0.40 9.66
C ALA A 221 5.89 1.00 9.82
N GLU A 222 5.52 1.68 8.72
CA GLU A 222 4.91 3.02 8.74
C GLU A 222 3.54 3.01 9.44
N ILE A 223 2.68 2.02 9.15
CA ILE A 223 1.36 1.92 9.82
C ILE A 223 1.44 1.54 11.30
N THR A 224 2.50 0.86 11.76
CA THR A 224 2.63 0.39 13.15
C THR A 224 3.52 1.23 14.05
N THR A 225 4.33 2.14 13.48
CA THR A 225 5.15 3.11 14.24
C THR A 225 4.47 4.47 14.41
N GLY A 226 3.29 4.67 13.79
CA GLY A 226 2.48 5.89 13.90
C GLY A 226 1.95 6.19 15.33
N LYS A 227 1.60 7.46 15.57
CA LYS A 227 1.16 7.98 16.89
C LYS A 227 -0.11 7.34 17.45
N GLN A 228 -0.90 6.66 16.63
CA GLN A 228 -2.06 5.87 17.06
C GLN A 228 -1.73 4.38 16.90
N GLY A 229 -1.03 3.84 17.90
CA GLY A 229 -0.47 2.50 17.91
C GLY A 229 -1.44 1.43 17.40
N ALA A 230 -1.21 0.96 16.18
CA ALA A 230 -1.70 -0.34 15.78
C ALA A 230 -0.89 -1.39 16.54
N ASN A 231 -1.59 -2.36 17.12
CA ASN A 231 -1.02 -3.49 17.83
C ASN A 231 0.18 -4.04 17.07
N GLY A 232 1.40 -3.99 17.65
CA GLY A 232 2.59 -4.53 17.00
C GLY A 232 2.41 -5.98 16.53
N LYS A 233 1.48 -6.71 17.16
CA LYS A 233 0.98 -8.03 16.75
C LYS A 233 0.45 -8.06 15.31
N LEU A 234 -0.34 -7.07 14.88
CA LEU A 234 -0.89 -7.02 13.53
C LEU A 234 0.23 -6.94 12.48
N ALA A 235 1.24 -6.11 12.68
CA ALA A 235 2.40 -6.06 11.77
C ALA A 235 3.09 -7.41 11.60
N TYR A 236 3.28 -8.14 12.70
CA TYR A 236 3.88 -9.48 12.63
C TYR A 236 2.96 -10.49 11.96
N ILE A 237 1.64 -10.37 12.13
CA ILE A 237 0.66 -11.22 11.43
C ILE A 237 0.75 -10.99 9.92
N LEU A 238 0.70 -9.74 9.46
CA LEU A 238 0.76 -9.40 8.04
C LEU A 238 2.09 -9.86 7.40
N ALA A 239 3.21 -9.59 8.09
CA ALA A 239 4.53 -10.08 7.67
C ALA A 239 4.61 -11.61 7.60
N SER A 240 3.95 -12.32 8.54
CA SER A 240 3.90 -13.78 8.54
C SER A 240 3.05 -14.32 7.40
N ILE A 241 1.91 -13.69 7.09
CA ILE A 241 1.05 -14.07 5.96
C ILE A 241 1.85 -13.99 4.65
N PHE A 242 2.52 -12.87 4.40
CA PHE A 242 3.41 -12.72 3.24
C PHE A 242 4.51 -13.78 3.18
N THR A 243 5.12 -14.11 4.32
CA THR A 243 6.21 -15.08 4.39
C THR A 243 5.74 -16.52 4.08
N LEU A 244 4.52 -16.86 4.49
CA LEU A 244 3.99 -18.23 4.44
C LEU A 244 3.19 -18.55 3.17
N ILE A 245 2.60 -17.54 2.51
CA ILE A 245 1.66 -17.78 1.42
C ILE A 245 2.30 -18.49 0.22
N THR A 246 3.52 -18.12 -0.19
CA THR A 246 4.23 -18.78 -1.30
C THR A 246 4.65 -20.22 -0.94
N PRO A 247 5.28 -20.49 0.22
CA PRO A 247 5.52 -21.86 0.69
C PRO A 247 4.27 -22.75 0.73
N VAL A 248 3.12 -22.20 1.17
CA VAL A 248 1.84 -22.91 1.15
C VAL A 248 1.43 -23.23 -0.29
N GLY A 249 1.51 -22.26 -1.20
CA GLY A 249 1.26 -22.48 -2.63
C GLY A 249 2.17 -23.58 -3.21
N MET A 250 3.46 -23.58 -2.88
CA MET A 250 4.41 -24.61 -3.32
C MET A 250 4.05 -26.00 -2.79
N ALA A 251 3.67 -26.10 -1.52
CA ALA A 251 3.23 -27.36 -0.94
C ALA A 251 1.96 -27.89 -1.64
N LEU A 252 0.99 -27.01 -1.91
CA LEU A 252 -0.21 -27.36 -2.68
C LEU A 252 0.15 -27.81 -4.09
N GLY A 253 0.98 -27.04 -4.80
CA GLY A 253 1.46 -27.36 -6.16
C GLY A 253 2.13 -28.73 -6.22
N MET A 254 3.03 -29.02 -5.29
CA MET A 254 3.67 -30.34 -5.19
C MET A 254 2.65 -31.47 -4.96
N GLY A 255 1.62 -31.21 -4.13
CA GLY A 255 0.57 -32.18 -3.82
C GLY A 255 -0.34 -32.49 -5.01
N ILE A 256 -0.64 -31.49 -5.85
CA ILE A 256 -1.53 -31.65 -7.01
C ILE A 256 -0.79 -31.91 -8.33
N ARG A 257 0.55 -31.95 -8.33
CA ARG A 257 1.37 -31.98 -9.56
C ARG A 257 1.07 -33.11 -10.54
N THR A 258 0.51 -34.24 -10.07
CA THR A 258 0.19 -35.39 -10.92
C THR A 258 -1.21 -35.31 -11.54
N SER A 259 -2.11 -34.49 -10.98
CA SER A 259 -3.49 -34.33 -11.42
C SER A 259 -3.78 -32.94 -12.00
N TYR A 260 -2.92 -31.96 -11.73
CA TYR A 260 -3.03 -30.60 -12.24
C TYR A 260 -2.56 -30.52 -13.69
N SER A 261 -3.44 -30.04 -14.57
CA SER A 261 -3.11 -29.72 -15.96
C SER A 261 -3.04 -28.20 -16.13
N PRO A 262 -1.83 -27.62 -16.27
CA PRO A 262 -1.64 -26.17 -16.40
C PRO A 262 -2.40 -25.58 -17.60
N ARG A 263 -2.57 -26.36 -18.68
CA ARG A 263 -3.22 -25.96 -19.93
C ARG A 263 -4.71 -26.36 -20.02
N SER A 264 -5.35 -26.71 -18.90
CA SER A 264 -6.80 -26.92 -18.89
C SER A 264 -7.55 -25.58 -18.97
N PRO A 265 -8.72 -25.49 -19.62
CA PRO A 265 -9.49 -24.24 -19.74
C PRO A 265 -9.75 -23.58 -18.38
N THR A 266 -10.09 -24.36 -17.35
CA THR A 266 -10.32 -23.85 -15.99
C THR A 266 -9.05 -23.28 -15.37
N SER A 267 -7.91 -23.96 -15.53
CA SER A 267 -6.61 -23.49 -15.03
C SER A 267 -6.21 -22.17 -15.68
N LEU A 268 -6.34 -22.09 -17.01
CA LEU A 268 -6.01 -20.91 -17.79
C LEU A 268 -6.89 -19.72 -17.41
N LEU A 269 -8.21 -19.91 -17.24
CA LEU A 269 -9.11 -18.86 -16.79
C LEU A 269 -8.79 -18.35 -15.38
N ILE A 270 -8.57 -19.26 -14.43
CA ILE A 270 -8.25 -18.87 -13.05
C ILE A 270 -6.90 -18.15 -13.02
N ARG A 271 -5.85 -18.72 -13.62
CA ARG A 271 -4.52 -18.11 -13.65
C ARG A 271 -4.58 -16.74 -14.32
N GLY A 272 -5.12 -16.67 -15.54
CA GLY A 272 -5.17 -15.44 -16.33
C GLY A 272 -5.96 -14.31 -15.67
N LEU A 273 -7.10 -14.60 -15.04
CA LEU A 273 -7.87 -13.59 -14.32
C LEU A 273 -7.12 -13.09 -13.08
N PHE A 274 -6.62 -14.00 -12.25
CA PHE A 274 -5.95 -13.62 -11.01
C PHE A 274 -4.63 -12.89 -11.28
N ASP A 275 -3.88 -13.28 -12.33
CA ASP A 275 -2.68 -12.57 -12.76
C ASP A 275 -3.02 -11.17 -13.29
N ALA A 276 -4.10 -11.01 -14.08
CA ALA A 276 -4.53 -9.70 -14.54
C ALA A 276 -4.96 -8.78 -13.38
N PHE A 277 -5.78 -9.29 -12.44
CA PHE A 277 -6.22 -8.52 -11.28
C PHE A 277 -5.03 -8.12 -10.40
N SER A 278 -4.14 -9.07 -10.11
CA SER A 278 -2.97 -8.81 -9.28
C SER A 278 -1.97 -7.86 -9.97
N ALA A 279 -1.77 -7.97 -11.29
CA ALA A 279 -0.99 -7.01 -12.08
C ALA A 279 -1.53 -5.59 -11.89
N GLY A 280 -2.85 -5.41 -12.04
CA GLY A 280 -3.48 -4.10 -11.88
C GLY A 280 -3.35 -3.55 -10.46
N VAL A 281 -3.45 -4.43 -9.44
CA VAL A 281 -3.20 -4.05 -8.05
C VAL A 281 -1.76 -3.57 -7.86
N LEU A 282 -0.76 -4.33 -8.32
CA LEU A 282 0.66 -3.96 -8.17
C LEU A 282 1.02 -2.68 -8.94
N ILE A 283 0.50 -2.51 -10.16
CA ILE A 283 0.72 -1.31 -10.98
C ILE A 283 0.16 -0.08 -10.27
N TYR A 284 -1.09 -0.13 -9.82
CA TYR A 284 -1.72 0.98 -9.10
C TYR A 284 -0.98 1.29 -7.80
N MET A 285 -0.65 0.25 -7.01
CA MET A 285 0.12 0.42 -5.78
C MET A 285 1.48 1.06 -6.04
N ALA A 286 2.22 0.59 -7.04
CA ALA A 286 3.54 1.13 -7.37
C ALA A 286 3.48 2.59 -7.85
N LEU A 287 2.54 2.92 -8.74
CA LEU A 287 2.45 4.27 -9.31
C LEU A 287 1.85 5.28 -8.32
N VAL A 288 0.70 4.96 -7.74
CA VAL A 288 -0.09 5.90 -6.93
C VAL A 288 0.38 5.89 -5.47
N ASN A 289 0.45 4.71 -4.86
CA ASN A 289 0.68 4.60 -3.42
C ASN A 289 2.16 4.51 -3.03
N LEU A 290 3.07 4.24 -3.96
CA LEU A 290 4.51 4.23 -3.71
C LEU A 290 5.20 5.43 -4.39
N MET A 291 5.17 5.50 -5.72
CA MET A 291 5.92 6.52 -6.46
C MET A 291 5.37 7.92 -6.26
N ALA A 292 4.09 8.16 -6.51
CA ALA A 292 3.50 9.49 -6.36
C ALA A 292 3.59 9.97 -4.91
N GLU A 293 3.30 9.10 -3.94
CA GLU A 293 3.36 9.47 -2.53
C GLU A 293 4.79 9.81 -2.06
N GLU A 294 5.80 9.03 -2.44
CA GLU A 294 7.17 9.22 -1.94
C GLU A 294 7.97 10.28 -2.71
N PHE A 295 7.75 10.43 -4.02
CA PHE A 295 8.54 11.33 -4.86
C PHE A 295 7.83 12.65 -5.17
N THR A 296 6.49 12.63 -5.32
CA THR A 296 5.72 13.82 -5.72
C THR A 296 5.06 14.50 -4.52
N ASN A 297 4.45 13.75 -3.60
CA ASN A 297 3.65 14.32 -2.52
C ASN A 297 4.42 14.42 -1.18
N CYS A 298 5.62 13.84 -1.09
CA CYS A 298 6.39 13.84 0.15
C CYS A 298 7.22 15.12 0.34
N ARG A 299 6.80 15.98 1.28
CA ARG A 299 7.55 17.18 1.67
C ARG A 299 8.98 16.86 2.15
N ARG A 300 9.17 15.74 2.86
CA ARG A 300 10.49 15.30 3.36
C ARG A 300 11.45 15.02 2.20
N PHE A 301 10.97 14.39 1.12
CA PHE A 301 11.77 14.14 -0.07
C PHE A 301 12.18 15.44 -0.78
N HIS A 302 11.24 16.39 -0.91
CA HIS A 302 11.49 17.68 -1.55
C HIS A 302 12.57 18.51 -0.84
N GLN A 303 12.65 18.39 0.49
CA GLN A 303 13.66 19.05 1.33
C GLN A 303 15.04 18.37 1.30
N ARG A 304 15.20 17.19 0.70
CA ARG A 304 16.50 16.51 0.58
C ARG A 304 17.40 17.17 -0.46
N THR A 305 18.71 16.94 -0.32
CA THR A 305 19.71 17.38 -1.30
C THR A 305 19.52 16.67 -2.64
N TRP A 306 19.96 17.31 -3.73
CA TRP A 306 19.89 16.75 -5.09
C TRP A 306 20.53 15.35 -5.19
N ARG A 307 21.67 15.14 -4.51
CA ARG A 307 22.37 13.84 -4.51
C ARG A 307 21.49 12.69 -3.98
N ILE A 308 20.72 12.95 -2.93
CA ILE A 308 19.81 11.94 -2.35
C ILE A 308 18.61 11.69 -3.27
N LYS A 309 18.09 12.74 -3.93
CA LYS A 309 17.02 12.59 -4.91
C LYS A 309 17.47 11.70 -6.08
N VAL A 310 18.65 11.97 -6.64
CA VAL A 310 19.25 11.15 -7.70
C VAL A 310 19.47 9.72 -7.23
N LEU A 311 19.98 9.50 -6.00
CA LEU A 311 20.17 8.16 -5.44
C LEU A 311 18.84 7.37 -5.38
N TYR A 312 17.76 7.99 -4.91
CA TYR A 312 16.47 7.30 -4.76
C TYR A 312 15.81 7.01 -6.11
N PHE A 313 15.89 7.93 -7.07
CA PHE A 313 15.45 7.66 -8.45
C PHE A 313 16.29 6.58 -9.13
N ALA A 314 17.61 6.60 -8.94
CA ALA A 314 18.49 5.56 -9.46
C ALA A 314 18.13 4.19 -8.86
N ALA A 315 17.89 4.10 -7.55
CA ALA A 315 17.46 2.87 -6.89
C ALA A 315 16.13 2.36 -7.47
N LEU A 316 15.13 3.24 -7.64
CA LEU A 316 13.85 2.91 -8.27
C LEU A 316 14.03 2.32 -9.68
N TYR A 317 14.78 3.01 -10.54
CA TYR A 317 14.99 2.57 -11.93
C TYR A 317 15.82 1.29 -12.02
N LEU A 318 16.84 1.13 -11.16
CA LEU A 318 17.61 -0.10 -11.09
C LEU A 318 16.75 -1.29 -10.64
N GLY A 319 15.81 -1.08 -9.71
CA GLY A 319 14.86 -2.11 -9.30
C GLY A 319 13.96 -2.55 -10.45
N ALA A 320 13.39 -1.59 -11.18
CA ALA A 320 12.56 -1.88 -12.34
C ALA A 320 13.36 -2.58 -13.46
N ALA A 321 14.58 -2.12 -13.76
CA ALA A 321 15.45 -2.72 -14.75
C ALA A 321 15.87 -4.15 -14.36
N ALA A 322 16.25 -4.38 -13.10
CA ALA A 322 16.64 -5.69 -12.62
C ALA A 322 15.48 -6.70 -12.73
N MET A 323 14.28 -6.32 -12.29
CA MET A 323 13.10 -7.19 -12.41
C MET A 323 12.68 -7.40 -13.87
N SER A 324 12.84 -6.40 -14.74
CA SER A 324 12.55 -6.55 -16.17
C SER A 324 13.51 -7.52 -16.86
N ILE A 325 14.81 -7.47 -16.52
CA ILE A 325 15.82 -8.40 -17.04
C ILE A 325 15.54 -9.81 -16.54
N ILE A 326 15.24 -9.97 -15.25
CA ILE A 326 14.94 -11.28 -14.66
C ILE A 326 13.64 -11.84 -15.23
N GLY A 327 12.62 -11.00 -15.38
CA GLY A 327 11.32 -11.35 -15.95
C GLY A 327 11.37 -11.83 -17.40
N GLN A 328 12.42 -11.51 -18.15
CA GLN A 328 12.62 -12.07 -19.50
C GLN A 328 12.85 -13.60 -19.47
N TRP A 329 13.42 -14.10 -18.38
CA TRP A 329 13.80 -15.51 -18.21
C TRP A 329 12.88 -16.26 -17.25
N ALA A 330 12.05 -15.53 -16.51
CA ALA A 330 11.09 -16.07 -15.54
C ALA A 330 9.85 -16.56 -16.26
#